data_AF-L0PCB7-F1
#
_entry.id   AF-L0PCB7-F1
#
_cell.length_a   1.000
_cell.length_b   1.000
_cell.length_c   1.000
_cell.angle_alpha   90.00
_cell.angle_beta   90.00
_cell.angle_gamma   90.00
#
_symmetry.space_group_name_H-M   'P 1'
#
loop_
_entity.id
_entity.type
_entity.pdbx_description
1 polymer ?
#
loop_
_entity_poly.entity_id
_entity_poly.type
_entity_poly.pdbx_seq_one_letter_code
_entity_poly.pdbx_strand_id
1 'polypeptide(L)'
;MSEFAYDIEVDIDDPIRQKMINILSSLSSQKKITELDDQIASVIQAINNSKVKYNFFEGFAQNPAIFIEKWLSSQSRDLEIILGDDDARERIGIEDKQRSEFYHKDWVHESVFHYLSRQESKRMQELHSKQK
;
A
#
# COMPACT_ATOMS: atom_id res chain seq x y z
N MET A 1 84.73 -22.69 -10.20
CA MET A 1 83.36 -22.35 -9.76
C MET A 1 83.52 -21.38 -8.60
N SER A 2 82.89 -20.20 -8.67
CA SER A 2 83.09 -19.10 -7.70
C SER A 2 82.67 -19.51 -6.28
N GLU A 3 83.45 -19.12 -5.27
CA GLU A 3 83.36 -19.53 -3.86
C GLU A 3 82.55 -18.55 -2.97
N PHE A 4 81.99 -17.47 -3.54
CA PHE A 4 81.27 -16.45 -2.78
C PHE A 4 79.82 -16.31 -3.22
N ALA A 5 78.91 -16.48 -2.27
CA ALA A 5 77.49 -16.17 -2.40
C ALA A 5 77.21 -14.84 -1.69
N TYR A 6 76.50 -13.95 -2.37
CA TYR A 6 76.08 -12.66 -1.82
C TYR A 6 74.57 -12.67 -1.64
N ASP A 7 74.14 -12.31 -0.44
CA ASP A 7 72.74 -12.06 -0.15
C ASP A 7 72.44 -10.59 -0.49
N ILE A 8 71.38 -10.36 -1.24
CA ILE A 8 71.01 -9.02 -1.74
C ILE A 8 69.53 -8.84 -1.41
N GLU A 9 69.20 -7.82 -0.62
CA GLU A 9 67.81 -7.46 -0.37
C GLU A 9 67.19 -6.88 -1.65
N VAL A 10 66.15 -7.55 -2.13
CA VAL A 10 65.37 -7.13 -3.30
C VAL A 10 64.01 -6.66 -2.80
N ASP A 11 63.69 -5.39 -3.05
CA ASP A 11 62.34 -4.87 -2.81
C ASP A 11 61.37 -5.54 -3.78
N ILE A 12 60.43 -6.29 -3.22
CA ILE A 12 59.37 -6.98 -3.96
C ILE A 12 58.10 -6.15 -3.81
N ASP A 13 57.43 -5.86 -4.93
CA ASP A 13 56.12 -5.20 -4.90
C ASP A 13 55.12 -6.02 -4.07
N ASP A 14 54.43 -5.39 -3.13
CA ASP A 14 53.55 -6.08 -2.18
C ASP A 14 52.40 -6.79 -2.93
N PRO A 15 52.32 -8.13 -2.92
CA PRO A 15 51.24 -8.87 -3.57
C PRO A 15 49.84 -8.54 -3.01
N ILE A 16 49.75 -7.93 -1.83
CA ILE A 16 48.50 -7.41 -1.25
C ILE A 16 47.98 -6.22 -2.06
N ARG A 17 48.87 -5.39 -2.62
CA ARG A 17 48.49 -4.21 -3.42
C ARG A 17 47.73 -4.60 -4.68
N GLN A 18 48.19 -5.64 -5.38
CA GLN A 18 47.48 -6.18 -6.54
C GLN A 18 46.11 -6.77 -6.18
N LYS A 19 46.01 -7.48 -5.04
CA LYS A 19 44.72 -7.97 -4.53
C LYS A 19 43.76 -6.83 -4.20
N MET A 20 44.26 -5.75 -3.57
CA MET A 20 43.46 -4.56 -3.27
C MET A 20 42.93 -3.89 -4.54
N ILE A 21 43.74 -3.75 -5.59
CA ILE A 21 43.32 -3.19 -6.89
C ILE A 21 42.19 -4.04 -7.49
N ASN A 22 42.30 -5.36 -7.42
CA ASN A 22 41.26 -6.28 -7.92
C ASN A 22 39.96 -6.21 -7.09
N ILE A 23 40.03 -5.94 -5.79
CA ILE A 23 38.85 -5.71 -4.95
C ILE A 23 38.20 -4.37 -5.29
N LEU A 24 38.98 -3.32 -5.52
CA LEU A 24 38.44 -2.01 -5.90
C LEU A 24 37.76 -2.05 -7.29
N SER A 25 38.27 -2.85 -8.22
CA SER A 25 37.64 -3.05 -9.54
C SER A 25 36.40 -3.95 -9.49
N SER A 26 36.32 -4.89 -8.56
CA SER A 26 35.08 -5.66 -8.35
C SER A 26 33.97 -4.79 -7.75
N LEU A 27 34.33 -3.85 -6.85
CA LEU A 27 33.38 -2.88 -6.27
C LEU A 27 32.83 -1.90 -7.31
N SER A 28 33.61 -1.49 -8.32
CA SER A 28 33.10 -0.66 -9.41
C SER A 28 32.11 -1.43 -10.29
N SER A 29 32.33 -2.73 -10.49
CA SER A 29 31.42 -3.62 -11.21
C SER A 29 30.09 -3.80 -10.44
N GLN A 30 30.15 -3.88 -9.11
CA GLN A 30 28.96 -3.99 -8.25
C GLN A 30 28.02 -2.78 -8.39
N LYS A 31 28.57 -1.56 -8.52
CA LYS A 31 27.74 -0.37 -8.78
C LYS A 31 26.96 -0.50 -10.09
N LYS A 32 27.58 -1.05 -11.13
CA LYS A 32 26.92 -1.22 -12.42
C LYS A 32 25.80 -2.26 -12.35
N ILE A 33 26.00 -3.31 -11.57
CA ILE A 33 24.98 -4.34 -11.32
C ILE A 33 23.76 -3.68 -10.65
N THR A 34 23.96 -2.91 -9.58
CA THR A 34 22.85 -2.21 -8.90
C THR A 34 22.10 -1.25 -9.82
N GLU A 35 22.81 -0.48 -10.67
CA GLU A 35 22.14 0.37 -11.67
C GLU A 35 21.28 -0.43 -12.66
N LEU A 36 21.74 -1.60 -13.09
CA LEU A 36 20.98 -2.45 -14.00
C LEU A 36 19.76 -3.04 -13.29
N ASP A 37 19.90 -3.44 -12.03
CA ASP A 37 18.78 -3.93 -11.21
C ASP A 37 17.69 -2.85 -11.05
N ASP A 38 18.07 -1.60 -10.78
CA ASP A 38 17.14 -0.47 -10.69
C ASP A 38 16.42 -0.22 -12.03
N GLN A 39 17.13 -0.33 -13.16
CA GLN A 39 16.53 -0.21 -14.49
C GLN A 39 15.54 -1.34 -14.77
N ILE A 40 15.90 -2.58 -14.43
CA ILE A 40 15.02 -3.73 -14.57
C ILE A 40 13.76 -3.53 -13.73
N ALA A 41 13.89 -3.11 -12.47
CA ALA A 41 12.75 -2.83 -11.60
C ALA A 41 11.83 -1.75 -12.19
N SER A 42 12.40 -0.68 -12.73
CA SER A 42 11.65 0.39 -13.39
C SER A 42 10.86 -0.13 -14.60
N VAL A 43 11.49 -0.93 -15.45
CA VAL A 43 10.84 -1.53 -16.63
C VAL A 43 9.72 -2.49 -16.22
N ILE A 44 9.94 -3.32 -15.19
CA ILE A 44 8.90 -4.22 -14.65
C ILE A 44 7.69 -3.42 -14.16
N GLN A 45 7.92 -2.31 -13.44
CA GLN A 45 6.85 -1.44 -12.99
C GLN A 45 6.07 -0.82 -14.17
N ALA A 46 6.77 -0.37 -15.21
CA ALA A 46 6.15 0.16 -16.42
C ALA A 46 5.30 -0.88 -17.16
N ILE A 47 5.76 -2.14 -17.24
CA ILE A 47 5.01 -3.26 -17.81
C ILE A 47 3.74 -3.53 -17.00
N ASN A 48 3.86 -3.61 -15.66
CA ASN A 48 2.72 -3.83 -14.79
C ASN A 48 1.67 -2.71 -14.93
N ASN A 49 2.10 -1.45 -14.96
CA ASN A 49 1.21 -0.32 -15.19
C ASN A 49 0.49 -0.41 -16.55
N SER A 50 1.21 -0.84 -17.59
CA SER A 50 0.63 -1.03 -18.92
C SER A 50 -0.39 -2.17 -18.93
N LYS A 51 -0.10 -3.28 -18.25
CA LYS A 51 -1.01 -4.41 -18.09
C LYS A 51 -2.29 -4.03 -17.35
N VAL A 52 -2.17 -3.25 -16.27
CA VAL A 52 -3.34 -2.74 -15.52
C VAL A 52 -4.23 -1.89 -16.43
N LYS A 53 -3.64 -0.96 -17.20
CA LYS A 53 -4.40 -0.15 -18.17
C LYS A 53 -5.07 -1.02 -19.23
N TYR A 54 -4.33 -1.97 -19.81
CA TYR A 54 -4.89 -2.89 -20.80
C TYR A 54 -6.10 -3.65 -20.25
N ASN A 55 -5.95 -4.30 -19.08
CA ASN A 55 -7.03 -5.05 -18.44
C ASN A 55 -8.25 -4.17 -18.14
N PHE A 56 -8.03 -2.92 -17.73
CA PHE A 56 -9.10 -1.95 -17.51
C PHE A 56 -9.90 -1.70 -18.80
N PHE A 57 -9.22 -1.37 -19.90
CA PHE A 57 -9.89 -1.09 -21.17
C PHE A 57 -10.51 -2.34 -21.80
N GLU A 58 -9.88 -3.51 -21.64
CA GLU A 58 -10.42 -4.79 -22.10
C GLU A 58 -11.72 -5.12 -21.34
N GLY A 59 -11.73 -5.00 -20.01
CA GLY A 59 -12.93 -5.21 -19.20
C GLY A 59 -14.06 -4.25 -19.56
N PHE A 60 -13.72 -2.97 -19.80
CA PHE A 60 -14.67 -1.97 -20.27
C PHE A 60 -15.24 -2.31 -21.65
N ALA A 61 -14.40 -2.74 -22.59
CA ALA A 61 -14.81 -3.06 -23.96
C ALA A 61 -15.72 -4.30 -24.04
N GLN A 62 -15.53 -5.29 -23.15
CA GLN A 62 -16.34 -6.50 -23.13
C GLN A 62 -17.79 -6.25 -22.68
N ASN A 63 -17.99 -5.48 -21.61
CA ASN A 63 -19.31 -5.11 -21.13
C ASN A 63 -19.27 -3.76 -20.39
N PRO A 64 -19.45 -2.63 -21.10
CA PRO A 64 -19.23 -1.31 -20.52
C PRO A 64 -20.23 -0.96 -19.41
N ALA A 65 -21.49 -1.40 -19.53
CA ALA A 65 -22.52 -1.08 -18.53
C ALA A 65 -22.21 -1.74 -17.18
N ILE A 66 -21.99 -3.05 -17.17
CA ILE A 66 -21.65 -3.78 -15.94
C ILE A 66 -20.28 -3.36 -15.41
N PHE A 67 -19.33 -3.07 -16.30
CA PHE A 67 -18.00 -2.61 -15.90
C PHE A 67 -18.05 -1.28 -15.16
N ILE A 68 -18.76 -0.27 -15.70
CA ILE A 68 -18.88 1.05 -15.06
C ILE A 68 -19.55 0.92 -13.70
N GLU A 69 -20.62 0.12 -13.58
CA GLU A 69 -21.32 -0.09 -12.31
C GLU A 69 -20.38 -0.67 -11.25
N LYS A 70 -19.66 -1.75 -11.60
CA LYS A 70 -18.67 -2.38 -10.71
C LYS A 70 -17.53 -1.43 -10.36
N TRP A 71 -17.04 -0.69 -11.36
CA TRP A 71 -15.94 0.26 -11.17
C TRP A 71 -16.35 1.39 -10.24
N LEU A 72 -17.52 1.98 -10.44
CA LEU A 72 -18.05 3.05 -9.58
C LEU A 72 -18.25 2.57 -8.14
N SER A 73 -18.80 1.37 -7.95
CA SER A 73 -18.93 0.73 -6.63
C SER A 73 -17.56 0.54 -5.95
N SER A 74 -16.55 0.05 -6.69
CA SER A 74 -15.18 -0.09 -6.18
C SER A 74 -14.59 1.26 -5.77
N GLN A 75 -14.69 2.28 -6.62
CA GLN A 75 -14.16 3.61 -6.32
C GLN A 75 -14.88 4.25 -5.13
N SER A 76 -16.18 4.04 -4.98
CA SER A 76 -16.94 4.52 -3.83
C SER A 76 -16.43 3.90 -2.52
N ARG A 77 -16.18 2.58 -2.52
CA ARG A 77 -15.62 1.88 -1.36
C ARG A 77 -14.18 2.30 -1.05
N ASP A 78 -13.36 2.50 -2.07
CA ASP A 78 -11.99 2.98 -1.89
C ASP A 78 -11.99 4.40 -1.27
N LEU A 79 -12.91 5.26 -1.69
CA LEU A 79 -13.10 6.58 -1.09
C LEU A 79 -13.55 6.50 0.38
N GLU A 80 -14.46 5.58 0.73
CA GLU A 80 -14.83 5.35 2.14
C GLU A 80 -13.63 4.96 3.00
N ILE A 81 -12.72 4.13 2.48
CA ILE A 81 -11.53 3.68 3.19
C ILE A 81 -10.53 4.83 3.36
N ILE A 82 -10.29 5.61 2.30
CA ILE A 82 -9.33 6.73 2.31
C ILE A 82 -9.80 7.85 3.21
N LEU A 83 -11.09 8.21 3.13
CA LEU A 83 -11.64 9.32 3.90
C LEU A 83 -11.71 8.99 5.38
N GLY A 84 -11.93 7.72 5.76
CA GLY A 84 -11.82 7.22 7.13
C GLY A 84 -12.76 7.87 8.16
N ASP A 85 -13.53 8.87 7.75
CA ASP A 85 -14.39 9.68 8.60
C ASP A 85 -15.81 9.11 8.59
N ASP A 86 -16.43 9.03 9.76
CA ASP A 86 -17.80 8.51 9.91
C ASP A 86 -18.79 9.35 9.08
N ASP A 87 -18.50 10.65 8.90
CA ASP A 87 -19.26 11.59 8.08
C ASP A 87 -19.17 11.31 6.57
N ALA A 88 -18.09 10.68 6.10
CA ALA A 88 -17.95 10.29 4.69
C ALA A 88 -18.71 9.00 4.38
N ARG A 89 -18.65 8.04 5.31
CA ARG A 89 -19.48 6.82 5.28
C ARG A 89 -20.96 7.15 5.39
N GLU A 90 -21.30 8.18 6.18
CA GLU A 90 -22.67 8.63 6.30
C GLU A 90 -23.22 9.16 4.98
N ARG A 91 -22.39 9.83 4.18
CA ARG A 91 -22.73 10.43 2.88
C ARG A 91 -22.88 9.42 1.75
N ILE A 92 -22.05 8.39 1.70
CA ILE A 92 -22.04 7.41 0.61
C ILE A 92 -23.24 6.43 0.69
N GLY A 93 -23.85 6.27 1.87
CA GLY A 93 -25.06 5.46 2.08
C GLY A 93 -26.37 6.25 2.24
N ILE A 94 -26.41 7.54 1.91
CA ILE A 94 -27.62 8.37 2.11
C ILE A 94 -28.79 7.83 1.26
N GLU A 95 -28.53 7.45 0.02
CA GLU A 95 -29.60 6.97 -0.88
C GLU A 95 -30.27 5.72 -0.31
N ASP A 96 -29.50 4.77 0.21
CA ASP A 96 -30.03 3.58 0.86
C ASP A 96 -30.86 3.94 2.09
N LYS A 97 -30.38 4.85 2.93
CA LYS A 97 -31.12 5.33 4.12
C LYS A 97 -32.41 6.07 3.76
N GLN A 98 -32.53 6.65 2.57
CA GLN A 98 -33.77 7.28 2.12
C GLN A 98 -34.83 6.25 1.68
N ARG A 99 -34.43 5.03 1.36
CA ARG A 99 -35.34 3.97 0.93
C ARG A 99 -35.94 3.27 2.14
N SER A 100 -37.27 3.15 2.16
CA SER A 100 -37.99 2.51 3.26
C SER A 100 -37.52 1.06 3.52
N GLU A 101 -37.12 0.32 2.48
CA GLU A 101 -36.54 -1.02 2.57
C GLU A 101 -35.35 -1.13 3.52
N PHE A 102 -34.55 -0.06 3.65
CA PHE A 102 -33.43 -0.02 4.57
C PHE A 102 -33.84 -0.25 6.03
N TYR A 103 -35.03 0.25 6.39
CA TYR A 103 -35.60 0.14 7.73
C TYR A 103 -36.45 -1.12 7.96
N HIS A 104 -36.56 -2.00 6.96
CA HIS A 104 -37.23 -3.30 7.08
C HIS A 104 -36.25 -4.45 7.37
N LYS A 105 -34.97 -4.16 7.62
CA LYS A 105 -33.94 -5.16 7.88
C LYS A 105 -34.03 -5.68 9.32
N ASP A 106 -33.64 -6.94 9.54
CA ASP A 106 -33.78 -7.63 10.84
C ASP A 106 -33.08 -6.90 12.01
N TRP A 107 -31.96 -6.23 11.74
CA TRP A 107 -31.20 -5.48 12.75
C TRP A 107 -31.90 -4.21 13.26
N VAL A 108 -32.95 -3.74 12.58
CA VAL A 108 -33.61 -2.47 12.89
C VAL A 108 -34.31 -2.53 14.24
N HIS A 109 -34.95 -3.66 14.57
CA HIS A 109 -35.63 -3.83 15.86
C HIS A 109 -34.67 -3.69 17.05
N GLU A 110 -33.53 -4.36 16.98
CA GLU A 110 -32.49 -4.29 18.01
C GLU A 110 -31.90 -2.87 18.12
N SER A 111 -31.70 -2.21 16.98
CA SER A 111 -31.18 -0.83 16.93
C SER A 111 -32.15 0.17 17.56
N VAL A 112 -33.46 0.04 17.29
CA VAL A 112 -34.51 0.87 17.90
C VAL A 112 -34.55 0.65 19.41
N PHE A 113 -34.46 -0.61 19.86
CA PHE A 113 -34.41 -0.93 21.29
C PHE A 113 -33.24 -0.23 21.99
N HIS A 114 -32.02 -0.39 21.47
CA HIS A 114 -30.84 0.27 22.04
C HIS A 114 -30.95 1.79 22.04
N TYR A 115 -31.51 2.38 20.99
CA TYR A 115 -31.73 3.81 20.90
C TYR A 115 -32.68 4.30 22.01
N LEU A 116 -33.81 3.63 22.20
CA LEU A 116 -34.81 3.99 23.21
C LEU A 116 -34.24 3.84 24.63
N SER A 117 -33.58 2.71 24.93
CA SER A 117 -32.95 2.50 26.24
C SER A 117 -31.88 3.56 26.55
N ARG A 118 -31.11 3.99 25.54
CA ARG A 118 -30.14 5.07 25.69
C ARG A 118 -30.83 6.42 25.96
N GLN A 119 -31.96 6.68 25.32
CA GLN A 119 -32.73 7.90 25.51
C GLN A 119 -33.33 8.00 26.92
N GLU A 120 -33.89 6.90 27.43
CA GLU A 120 -34.41 6.81 28.80
C GLU A 120 -33.32 7.03 29.85
N SER A 121 -32.17 6.38 29.66
CA SER A 121 -31.01 6.53 30.54
C SER A 121 -30.51 7.97 30.61
N LYS A 122 -30.43 8.66 29.46
CA LYS A 122 -30.08 10.09 29.40
C LYS A 122 -31.08 10.96 30.15
N ARG A 123 -32.38 10.73 29.96
CA ARG A 123 -33.44 11.47 30.68
C ARG A 123 -33.34 11.28 32.19
N MET A 124 -33.07 10.06 32.66
CA MET A 124 -32.85 9.83 34.09
C MET A 124 -31.63 10.59 34.62
N GLN A 125 -30.51 10.58 33.89
CA GLN A 125 -29.31 11.34 34.27
C GLN A 125 -29.59 12.85 34.36
N GLU A 126 -30.33 13.42 33.40
CA GLU A 126 -30.72 14.83 33.43
C GLU A 126 -31.61 15.15 34.64
N LEU A 127 -32.58 14.29 34.97
CA LEU A 127 -33.44 14.47 36.15
C LEU A 127 -32.64 14.43 37.45
N HIS A 128 -31.69 13.50 37.57
CA HIS A 128 -30.77 13.43 38.71
C HIS A 128 -29.85 14.65 38.79
N SER A 129 -29.43 15.21 37.65
CA SER A 129 -28.59 16.43 37.62
C SER A 129 -29.36 17.70 38.02
N LYS A 130 -30.67 17.75 37.78
CA LYS A 130 -31.54 18.89 38.12
C LYS A 130 -32.02 18.92 39.58
N GLN A 131 -31.86 17.81 40.31
CA GLN A 131 -32.20 17.71 41.74
C GLN A 131 -31.04 18.06 42.69
N LYS A 132 -29.84 18.32 42.16
CA LYS A 132 -28.69 18.89 42.90
C LYS A 132 -28.60 20.39 42.66
#